data_AF-A0A356CRQ6-F1
#
_entry.id   AF-A0A356CRQ6-F1
#
_cell.length_a   1.000
_cell.length_b   1.000
_cell.length_c   1.000
_cell.angle_alpha   90.00
_cell.angle_beta   90.00
_cell.angle_gamma   90.00
#
_symmetry.space_group_name_H-M   'P 1'
#
loop_
_entity.id
_entity.type
_entity.pdbx_description
1 polymer ?
#
loop_
_entity_poly.entity_id
_entity_poly.type
_entity_poly.pdbx_seq_one_letter_code
_entity_poly.pdbx_strand_id
1 'polypeptide(L)'
;MTKKTKIVVTIGPATESQEVLTKLVNSGMNIMRLNFSHGDFFEHQIRVNNLRKVIQKTGSHVGIIQDLGGPKIRIGKFKTDSVILKKGQIFTLTTENVIGNKNIVSVNYPFLPKVVRVGHIIFLHDGNKKLEVKEIKIDKVMCKVLVGGNMRGERGVNLPDSKLSTKSLTTKDVADMEFGLKNEVDYFALSFVRHPSDILYLRNILKKKKSKAKIIAKIETAQAIKHIDKIIRLSDAIMVARGDLATEVPFEKVPIYQKMIIKKCNKAKKFVITATGMMESMIDAPIPSRAEVSDVANAIIDGTDAIMLSKETTLGHYPIETLETVTKIALETEKYLKK
;
A
#
# COMPACT_ATOMS: atom_id res chain seq x y z
N MET A 1 -0.99 29.91 10.26
CA MET A 1 0.05 29.29 9.41
C MET A 1 -0.60 28.23 8.54
N THR A 2 -0.29 28.20 7.25
CA THR A 2 -0.71 27.15 6.32
C THR A 2 0.20 25.92 6.45
N LYS A 3 -0.41 24.73 6.52
CA LYS A 3 0.28 23.43 6.59
C LYS A 3 1.16 23.22 5.34
N LYS A 4 2.43 22.89 5.52
CA LYS A 4 3.37 22.62 4.41
C LYS A 4 3.30 21.17 3.93
N THR A 5 3.40 20.22 4.86
CA THR A 5 3.35 18.78 4.65
C THR A 5 2.01 18.39 4.05
N LYS A 6 2.01 17.69 2.92
CA LYS A 6 0.78 17.29 2.25
C LYS A 6 0.15 16.07 2.93
N ILE A 7 -1.15 15.90 2.77
CA ILE A 7 -1.84 14.70 3.26
C ILE A 7 -2.55 14.03 2.09
N VAL A 8 -2.21 12.75 1.89
CA VAL A 8 -2.87 11.84 0.96
C VAL A 8 -3.94 11.08 1.73
N VAL A 9 -5.16 11.06 1.23
CA VAL A 9 -6.29 10.38 1.87
C VAL A 9 -6.83 9.31 0.92
N THR A 10 -6.90 8.07 1.40
CA THR A 10 -7.55 7.00 0.65
C THR A 10 -9.05 7.10 0.82
N ILE A 11 -9.79 7.16 -0.31
CA ILE A 11 -11.24 7.29 -0.31
C ILE A 11 -11.89 5.92 -0.50
N GLY A 12 -12.95 5.68 0.26
CA GLY A 12 -13.77 4.48 0.19
C GLY A 12 -15.15 4.68 0.81
N PRO A 13 -15.82 3.61 1.23
CA PRO A 13 -17.21 3.66 1.71
C PRO A 13 -17.46 4.72 2.81
N ALA A 14 -16.51 4.94 3.73
CA ALA A 14 -16.66 5.92 4.80
C ALA A 14 -16.57 7.39 4.32
N THR A 15 -16.05 7.65 3.13
CA THR A 15 -15.59 8.98 2.70
C THR A 15 -15.95 9.38 1.27
N GLU A 16 -16.74 8.59 0.55
CA GLU A 16 -17.02 8.82 -0.88
C GLU A 16 -18.15 9.82 -1.17
N SER A 17 -18.94 10.21 -0.16
CA SER A 17 -20.01 11.20 -0.32
C SER A 17 -19.44 12.61 -0.54
N GLN A 18 -20.14 13.42 -1.32
CA GLN A 18 -19.72 14.80 -1.60
C GLN A 18 -19.61 15.65 -0.31
N GLU A 19 -20.48 15.42 0.66
CA GLU A 19 -20.46 16.11 1.95
C GLU A 19 -19.17 15.78 2.73
N VAL A 20 -18.85 14.48 2.87
CA VAL A 20 -17.66 14.05 3.60
C VAL A 20 -16.39 14.48 2.87
N LEU A 21 -16.34 14.38 1.54
CA LEU A 21 -15.22 14.90 0.75
C LEU A 21 -15.03 16.40 0.95
N THR A 22 -16.11 17.18 1.05
CA THR A 22 -16.01 18.62 1.34
C THR A 22 -15.36 18.85 2.70
N LYS A 23 -15.77 18.09 3.73
CA LYS A 23 -15.15 18.14 5.07
C LYS A 23 -13.67 17.77 5.00
N LEU A 24 -13.30 16.70 4.31
CA LEU A 24 -11.91 16.28 4.15
C LEU A 24 -11.03 17.33 3.45
N VAL A 25 -11.52 17.94 2.37
CA VAL A 25 -10.81 19.03 1.68
C VAL A 25 -10.57 20.20 2.64
N ASN A 26 -11.61 20.62 3.38
CA ASN A 26 -11.51 21.71 4.34
C ASN A 26 -10.59 21.38 5.53
N SER A 27 -10.53 20.12 5.96
CA SER A 27 -9.66 19.64 7.05
C SER A 27 -8.20 19.40 6.62
N GLY A 28 -7.87 19.63 5.34
CA GLY A 28 -6.48 19.69 4.86
C GLY A 28 -6.03 18.55 3.95
N MET A 29 -6.96 17.78 3.37
CA MET A 29 -6.65 16.81 2.31
C MET A 29 -6.03 17.51 1.10
N ASN A 30 -4.92 16.97 0.59
CA ASN A 30 -4.23 17.53 -0.59
C ASN A 30 -4.29 16.60 -1.80
N ILE A 31 -4.40 15.30 -1.57
CA ILE A 31 -4.42 14.30 -2.64
C ILE A 31 -5.42 13.20 -2.26
N MET A 32 -6.32 12.86 -3.17
CA MET A 32 -7.18 11.69 -3.10
C MET A 32 -6.47 10.47 -3.67
N ARG A 33 -6.43 9.37 -2.93
CA ARG A 33 -5.96 8.07 -3.40
C ARG A 33 -7.15 7.15 -3.68
N LEU A 34 -7.19 6.62 -4.90
CA LEU A 34 -8.08 5.53 -5.31
C LEU A 34 -7.29 4.22 -5.31
N ASN A 35 -7.70 3.26 -4.48
CA ASN A 35 -7.01 1.97 -4.37
C ASN A 35 -7.67 0.92 -5.27
N PHE A 36 -7.04 0.58 -6.40
CA PHE A 36 -7.59 -0.37 -7.39
C PHE A 36 -7.39 -1.85 -7.02
N SER A 37 -6.88 -2.12 -5.81
CA SER A 37 -7.01 -3.45 -5.20
C SER A 37 -8.46 -3.77 -4.79
N HIS A 38 -9.31 -2.75 -4.67
CA HIS A 38 -10.70 -2.84 -4.22
C HIS A 38 -11.61 -1.92 -5.06
N GLY A 39 -12.91 -2.17 -5.00
CA GLY A 39 -13.92 -1.43 -5.74
C GLY A 39 -13.88 -1.70 -7.25
N ASP A 40 -14.95 -1.33 -7.93
CA ASP A 40 -15.06 -1.39 -9.38
C ASP A 40 -14.91 0.01 -10.03
N PHE A 41 -14.95 0.07 -11.35
CA PHE A 41 -14.82 1.33 -12.08
C PHE A 41 -15.99 2.28 -11.84
N PHE A 42 -17.19 1.77 -11.52
CA PHE A 42 -18.36 2.59 -11.24
C PHE A 42 -18.19 3.33 -9.91
N GLU A 43 -17.81 2.62 -8.85
CA GLU A 43 -17.49 3.21 -7.56
C GLU A 43 -16.37 4.27 -7.67
N HIS A 44 -15.27 3.95 -8.36
CA HIS A 44 -14.17 4.89 -8.54
C HIS A 44 -14.59 6.12 -9.35
N GLN A 45 -15.47 5.96 -10.35
CA GLN A 45 -15.99 7.09 -11.12
C GLN A 45 -16.84 8.03 -10.26
N ILE A 46 -17.68 7.49 -9.37
CA ILE A 46 -18.45 8.31 -8.42
C ILE A 46 -17.52 9.13 -7.54
N ARG A 47 -16.46 8.52 -7.00
CA ARG A 47 -15.47 9.21 -6.15
C ARG A 47 -14.79 10.36 -6.89
N VAL A 48 -14.35 10.14 -8.13
CA VAL A 48 -13.76 11.19 -8.98
C VAL A 48 -14.75 12.32 -9.25
N ASN A 49 -15.97 11.98 -9.67
CA ASN A 49 -17.00 12.97 -9.98
C ASN A 49 -17.34 13.84 -8.76
N ASN A 50 -17.50 13.22 -7.59
CA ASN A 50 -17.78 13.94 -6.35
C ASN A 50 -16.61 14.86 -5.98
N LEU A 51 -15.36 14.38 -6.05
CA LEU A 51 -14.20 15.23 -5.76
C LEU A 51 -14.14 16.44 -6.71
N ARG A 52 -14.37 16.24 -8.02
CA ARG A 52 -14.35 17.34 -9.00
C ARG A 52 -15.43 18.39 -8.70
N LYS A 53 -16.63 17.98 -8.28
CA LYS A 53 -17.67 18.91 -7.80
C LYS A 53 -17.23 19.68 -6.55
N VAL A 54 -16.57 19.02 -5.60
CA VAL A 54 -16.03 19.68 -4.39
C VAL A 54 -14.94 20.69 -4.75
N ILE A 55 -14.01 20.34 -5.65
CA ILE A 55 -12.98 21.24 -6.15
C ILE A 55 -13.61 22.48 -6.80
N GLN A 56 -14.59 22.29 -7.68
CA GLN A 56 -15.30 23.38 -8.34
C GLN A 56 -16.00 24.32 -7.33
N LYS A 57 -16.62 23.75 -6.29
CA LYS A 57 -17.34 24.52 -5.26
C LYS A 57 -16.40 25.28 -4.31
N THR A 58 -15.26 24.68 -3.97
CA THR A 58 -14.36 25.23 -2.93
C THR A 58 -13.19 26.04 -3.49
N GLY A 59 -12.88 25.92 -4.78
CA GLY A 59 -11.66 26.49 -5.38
C GLY A 59 -10.37 25.81 -4.94
N SER A 60 -10.47 24.68 -4.22
CA SER A 60 -9.32 23.94 -3.70
C SER A 60 -8.59 23.17 -4.79
N HIS A 61 -7.29 22.98 -4.64
CA HIS A 61 -6.48 22.16 -5.54
C HIS A 61 -6.18 20.82 -4.87
N VAL A 62 -6.77 19.73 -5.39
CA VAL A 62 -6.60 18.37 -4.87
C VAL A 62 -6.19 17.44 -6.01
N GLY A 63 -5.06 16.76 -5.84
CA GLY A 63 -4.57 15.78 -6.82
C GLY A 63 -5.25 14.42 -6.68
N ILE A 64 -5.15 13.58 -7.70
CA ILE A 64 -5.69 12.21 -7.73
C ILE A 64 -4.56 11.21 -8.00
N ILE A 65 -4.42 10.23 -7.11
CA ILE A 65 -3.58 9.05 -7.29
C ILE A 65 -4.46 7.87 -7.65
N GLN A 66 -4.20 7.22 -8.78
CA GLN A 66 -4.63 5.86 -9.03
C GLN A 66 -3.54 4.88 -8.55
N ASP A 67 -3.81 4.14 -7.47
CA ASP A 67 -2.91 3.13 -6.93
C ASP A 67 -3.24 1.75 -7.50
N LEU A 68 -2.35 1.24 -8.35
CA LEU A 68 -2.51 -0.04 -9.07
C LEU A 68 -2.27 -1.21 -8.12
N GLY A 69 -3.07 -2.27 -8.23
CA GLY A 69 -3.03 -3.40 -7.31
C GLY A 69 -1.71 -4.18 -7.36
N GLY A 70 -1.09 -4.25 -8.54
CA GLY A 70 0.14 -5.00 -8.75
C GLY A 70 -0.03 -6.51 -8.60
N PRO A 71 1.06 -7.28 -8.70
CA PRO A 71 1.03 -8.74 -8.63
C PRO A 71 0.93 -9.26 -7.19
N LYS A 72 -0.03 -8.78 -6.38
CA LYS A 72 -0.19 -9.21 -4.99
C LYS A 72 -0.60 -10.68 -4.93
N ILE A 73 0.25 -11.49 -4.31
CA ILE A 73 -0.03 -12.91 -4.08
C ILE A 73 -1.00 -13.02 -2.90
N ARG A 74 -2.03 -13.86 -3.04
CA ARG A 74 -3.10 -14.06 -2.07
C ARG A 74 -3.47 -15.53 -1.98
N ILE A 75 -3.91 -15.93 -0.80
CA ILE A 75 -4.60 -17.20 -0.61
C ILE A 75 -6.04 -17.12 -1.12
N GLY A 76 -6.64 -18.26 -1.46
CA GLY A 76 -8.05 -18.36 -1.86
C GLY A 76 -9.02 -18.22 -0.69
N LYS A 77 -10.28 -18.53 -0.95
CA LYS A 77 -11.35 -18.53 0.05
C LYS A 77 -11.30 -19.80 0.91
N PHE A 78 -11.80 -19.71 2.14
CA PHE A 78 -12.04 -20.87 2.99
C PHE A 78 -13.51 -21.29 2.90
N LYS A 79 -13.80 -22.55 3.26
CA LYS A 79 -15.18 -23.06 3.38
C LYS A 79 -16.00 -22.32 4.45
N THR A 80 -15.30 -21.73 5.42
CA THR A 80 -15.84 -20.90 6.50
C THR A 80 -15.28 -19.49 6.37
N ASP A 81 -15.85 -18.51 7.06
CA ASP A 81 -15.32 -17.13 7.06
C ASP A 81 -13.86 -17.05 7.51
N SER A 82 -13.48 -17.96 8.40
CA SER A 82 -12.12 -18.06 8.91
C SER A 82 -11.77 -19.46 9.40
N VAL A 83 -10.47 -19.74 9.48
CA VAL A 83 -9.89 -20.95 10.05
C VAL A 83 -8.82 -20.57 11.08
N ILE A 84 -8.62 -21.42 12.09
CA ILE A 84 -7.55 -21.24 13.08
C ILE A 84 -6.37 -22.13 12.72
N LEU A 85 -5.21 -21.52 12.47
CA LEU A 85 -3.96 -22.26 12.32
C LEU A 85 -3.32 -22.54 13.68
N LYS A 86 -3.02 -23.79 13.99
CA LYS A 86 -2.31 -24.16 15.23
C LYS A 86 -0.80 -24.19 14.99
N LYS A 87 -0.01 -23.64 15.92
CA LYS A 87 1.45 -23.74 15.87
C LYS A 87 1.86 -25.22 15.83
N GLY A 88 2.82 -25.55 14.96
CA GLY A 88 3.35 -26.90 14.76
C GLY A 88 2.59 -27.75 13.75
N GLN A 89 1.35 -27.40 13.38
CA GLN A 89 0.59 -28.17 12.40
C GLN A 89 1.17 -28.04 10.98
N ILE A 90 0.88 -29.02 10.13
CA ILE A 90 1.15 -28.92 8.69
C ILE A 90 0.00 -28.20 8.01
N PHE A 91 0.33 -27.22 7.17
CA PHE A 91 -0.61 -26.48 6.35
C PHE A 91 -0.08 -26.40 4.92
N THR A 92 -0.94 -26.71 3.94
CA THR A 92 -0.55 -26.82 2.54
C THR A 92 -1.02 -25.60 1.75
N LEU A 93 -0.10 -24.98 1.03
CA LEU A 93 -0.41 -23.99 -0.01
C LEU A 93 -0.42 -24.72 -1.35
N THR A 94 -1.52 -24.65 -2.10
CA THR A 94 -1.63 -25.29 -3.42
C THR A 94 -1.86 -24.28 -4.54
N THR A 95 -1.37 -24.56 -5.74
CA THR A 95 -1.70 -23.81 -6.95
C THR A 95 -3.00 -24.30 -7.61
N GLU A 96 -3.54 -25.42 -7.15
CA GLU A 96 -4.84 -25.92 -7.58
C GLU A 96 -5.98 -25.03 -7.06
N ASN A 97 -7.03 -24.86 -7.87
CA ASN A 97 -8.19 -24.07 -7.47
C ASN A 97 -9.09 -24.89 -6.52
N VAL A 98 -8.82 -24.77 -5.22
CA VAL A 98 -9.60 -25.42 -4.15
C VAL A 98 -10.15 -24.41 -3.17
N ILE A 99 -11.34 -24.70 -2.63
CA ILE A 99 -11.88 -23.99 -1.46
C ILE A 99 -11.12 -24.50 -0.23
N GLY A 100 -10.41 -23.60 0.43
CA GLY A 100 -9.52 -23.93 1.54
C GLY A 100 -10.23 -24.40 2.80
N ASN A 101 -9.47 -25.05 3.67
CA ASN A 101 -9.87 -25.46 5.01
C ASN A 101 -8.69 -25.34 5.99
N LYS A 102 -8.78 -25.93 7.18
CA LYS A 102 -7.73 -25.90 8.21
C LYS A 102 -6.38 -26.54 7.81
N ASN A 103 -6.35 -27.33 6.73
CA ASN A 103 -5.18 -28.10 6.27
C ASN A 103 -4.60 -27.63 4.94
N ILE A 104 -5.42 -27.02 4.06
CA ILE A 104 -5.01 -26.63 2.71
C ILE A 104 -5.71 -25.34 2.26
N VAL A 105 -5.04 -24.51 1.47
CA VAL A 105 -5.63 -23.38 0.77
C VAL A 105 -4.95 -23.15 -0.59
N SER A 106 -5.72 -22.69 -1.57
CA SER A 106 -5.21 -22.26 -2.87
C SER A 106 -4.41 -20.96 -2.76
N VAL A 107 -3.48 -20.73 -3.69
CA VAL A 107 -2.71 -19.48 -3.83
C VAL A 107 -2.78 -19.02 -5.28
N ASN A 108 -3.06 -17.75 -5.51
CA ASN A 108 -3.19 -17.17 -6.85
C ASN A 108 -1.86 -16.97 -7.60
N TYR A 109 -0.84 -17.76 -7.27
CA TYR A 109 0.49 -17.70 -7.88
C TYR A 109 0.95 -19.09 -8.33
N PRO A 110 0.70 -19.46 -9.60
CA PRO A 110 1.02 -20.79 -10.13
C PRO A 110 2.50 -21.18 -10.07
N PHE A 111 3.40 -20.19 -9.95
CA PHE A 111 4.83 -20.43 -9.85
C PHE A 111 5.33 -20.60 -8.41
N LEU A 112 4.43 -20.61 -7.41
CA LEU A 112 4.81 -20.74 -5.99
C LEU A 112 5.78 -21.92 -5.73
N PRO A 113 5.49 -23.17 -6.16
CA PRO A 113 6.41 -24.29 -5.92
C PRO A 113 7.79 -24.13 -6.56
N LYS A 114 7.90 -23.31 -7.62
CA LYS A 114 9.16 -23.10 -8.37
C LYS A 114 10.05 -22.01 -7.75
N VAL A 115 9.50 -21.13 -6.92
CA VAL A 115 10.25 -20.00 -6.36
C VAL A 115 10.64 -20.17 -4.88
N VAL A 116 10.08 -21.17 -4.20
CA VAL A 116 10.38 -21.49 -2.80
C VAL A 116 11.34 -22.68 -2.68
N ARG A 117 12.00 -22.83 -1.53
CA ARG A 117 12.84 -23.99 -1.18
C ARG A 117 12.51 -24.44 0.23
N VAL A 118 12.84 -25.69 0.56
CA VAL A 118 12.74 -26.19 1.95
C VAL A 118 13.51 -25.25 2.89
N GLY A 119 12.89 -24.91 4.02
CA GLY A 119 13.41 -23.94 4.98
C GLY A 119 13.03 -22.48 4.71
N HIS A 120 12.52 -22.13 3.52
CA HIS A 120 12.06 -20.76 3.25
C HIS A 120 10.90 -20.38 4.17
N ILE A 121 10.84 -19.10 4.53
CA ILE A 121 9.73 -18.53 5.28
C ILE A 121 8.66 -17.99 4.32
N ILE A 122 7.41 -18.32 4.62
CA ILE A 122 6.23 -17.74 3.97
C ILE A 122 5.41 -17.03 5.02
N PHE A 123 5.12 -15.75 4.78
CA PHE A 123 4.22 -14.99 5.63
C PHE A 123 2.82 -14.96 5.01
N LEU A 124 1.79 -15.08 5.85
CA LEU A 124 0.41 -14.87 5.45
C LEU A 124 -0.21 -13.76 6.27
N HIS A 125 -1.25 -13.12 5.70
CA HIS A 125 -2.03 -12.09 6.38
C HIS A 125 -1.17 -10.95 6.89
N ASP A 126 -0.38 -10.38 5.98
CA ASP A 126 0.46 -9.20 6.22
C ASP A 126 1.46 -9.44 7.38
N GLY A 127 2.11 -10.62 7.40
CA GLY A 127 3.11 -10.98 8.42
C GLY A 127 2.55 -11.63 9.68
N ASN A 128 1.23 -11.58 9.91
CA ASN A 128 0.61 -12.07 11.15
C ASN A 128 0.65 -13.60 11.32
N LYS A 129 0.94 -14.34 10.26
CA LYS A 129 1.12 -15.79 10.27
C LYS A 129 2.44 -16.11 9.61
N LYS A 130 3.16 -17.08 10.15
CA LYS A 130 4.48 -17.48 9.69
C LYS A 130 4.50 -18.98 9.44
N LEU A 131 4.86 -19.37 8.23
CA LEU A 131 5.00 -20.73 7.78
C LEU A 131 6.45 -20.99 7.38
N GLU A 132 6.92 -22.22 7.60
CA GLU A 132 8.23 -22.69 7.12
C GLU A 132 8.02 -23.84 6.14
N VAL A 133 8.57 -23.73 4.94
CA VAL A 133 8.44 -24.76 3.91
C VAL A 133 9.15 -26.04 4.36
N LYS A 134 8.43 -27.16 4.36
CA LYS A 134 8.97 -28.49 4.73
C LYS A 134 9.10 -29.41 3.54
N GLU A 135 8.15 -29.36 2.61
CA GLU A 135 8.15 -30.21 1.42
C GLU A 135 7.52 -29.46 0.24
N ILE A 136 8.06 -29.70 -0.95
CA ILE A 136 7.58 -29.10 -2.20
C ILE A 136 7.24 -30.24 -3.17
N LYS A 137 6.01 -30.22 -3.66
CA LYS A 137 5.51 -31.06 -4.76
C LYS A 137 5.22 -30.18 -5.97
N ILE A 138 4.76 -30.79 -7.06
CA ILE A 138 4.51 -30.11 -8.34
C ILE A 138 3.58 -28.90 -8.18
N ASP A 139 2.51 -29.06 -7.41
CA ASP A 139 1.42 -28.09 -7.23
C ASP A 139 1.21 -27.68 -5.76
N LYS A 140 1.94 -28.30 -4.81
CA LYS A 140 1.73 -28.17 -3.36
C LYS A 140 3.01 -27.81 -2.64
N VAL A 141 2.89 -26.88 -1.70
CA VAL A 141 3.96 -26.50 -0.76
C VAL A 141 3.45 -26.78 0.64
N MET A 142 3.97 -27.84 1.26
CA MET A 142 3.63 -28.21 2.62
C MET A 142 4.51 -27.44 3.59
N CYS A 143 3.88 -26.75 4.53
CA CYS A 143 4.56 -25.89 5.48
C CYS A 143 4.23 -26.27 6.92
N LYS A 144 5.20 -26.08 7.82
CA LYS A 144 4.96 -26.10 9.27
C LYS A 144 4.53 -24.71 9.72
N VAL A 145 3.44 -24.62 10.47
CA VAL A 145 2.99 -23.34 11.05
C VAL A 145 3.91 -22.97 12.22
N LEU A 146 4.66 -21.88 12.09
CA LEU A 146 5.49 -21.32 13.16
C LEU A 146 4.70 -20.34 14.03
N VAL A 147 3.89 -19.50 13.38
CA VAL A 147 2.98 -18.54 14.04
C VAL A 147 1.59 -18.73 13.45
N GLY A 148 0.66 -19.17 14.29
CA GLY A 148 -0.72 -19.48 13.93
C GLY A 148 -1.72 -18.39 14.34
N GLY A 149 -2.96 -18.80 14.59
CA GLY A 149 -4.08 -17.93 14.95
C GLY A 149 -5.13 -17.84 13.85
N ASN A 150 -6.07 -16.90 14.00
CA ASN A 150 -7.18 -16.75 13.08
C ASN A 150 -6.74 -16.27 11.68
N MET A 151 -7.31 -16.86 10.64
CA MET A 151 -6.99 -16.56 9.24
C MET A 151 -8.26 -16.57 8.40
N ARG A 152 -8.51 -15.44 7.71
CA ARG A 152 -9.60 -15.29 6.73
C ARG A 152 -9.07 -15.56 5.31
N GLY A 153 -9.97 -15.79 4.37
CA GLY A 153 -9.61 -15.97 2.96
C GLY A 153 -9.07 -14.68 2.33
N GLU A 154 -8.50 -14.79 1.12
CA GLU A 154 -8.11 -13.65 0.27
C GLU A 154 -7.01 -12.75 0.86
N ARG A 155 -6.32 -13.23 1.89
CA ARG A 155 -5.22 -12.54 2.55
C ARG A 155 -3.90 -12.66 1.77
N GLY A 156 -3.05 -11.66 1.93
CA GLY A 156 -1.75 -11.57 1.25
C GLY A 156 -0.80 -12.72 1.63
N VAL A 157 0.05 -13.09 0.69
CA VAL A 157 1.17 -14.03 0.84
C VAL A 157 2.46 -13.28 0.50
N ASN A 158 3.44 -13.34 1.39
CA ASN A 158 4.75 -12.71 1.21
C ASN A 158 5.85 -13.77 1.24
N LEU A 159 6.82 -13.61 0.35
CA LEU A 159 7.85 -14.60 0.03
C LEU A 159 9.25 -13.93 0.06
N PRO A 160 9.70 -13.44 1.23
CA PRO A 160 10.88 -12.57 1.33
C PRO A 160 12.17 -13.22 0.81
N ASP A 161 12.30 -14.54 0.97
CA ASP A 161 13.47 -15.31 0.55
C ASP A 161 13.44 -15.71 -0.94
N SER A 162 12.36 -15.38 -1.66
CA SER A 162 12.09 -15.89 -3.00
C SER A 162 12.27 -14.83 -4.08
N LYS A 163 12.81 -15.24 -5.24
CA LYS A 163 12.90 -14.37 -6.42
C LYS A 163 11.64 -14.53 -7.27
N LEU A 164 10.71 -13.59 -7.13
CA LEU A 164 9.50 -13.56 -7.94
C LEU A 164 9.83 -13.14 -9.38
N SER A 165 9.39 -13.92 -10.35
CA SER A 165 9.52 -13.63 -11.80
C SER A 165 8.27 -12.97 -12.40
N THR A 166 7.33 -12.49 -11.57
CA THR A 166 6.12 -11.80 -12.05
C THR A 166 6.46 -10.49 -12.74
N LYS A 167 5.66 -10.10 -13.74
CA LYS A 167 5.68 -8.72 -14.26
C LYS A 167 5.23 -7.75 -13.16
N SER A 168 5.74 -6.52 -13.18
CA SER A 168 5.35 -5.46 -12.23
C SER A 168 3.92 -4.96 -12.43
N LEU A 169 3.40 -5.06 -13.66
CA LEU A 169 2.01 -4.82 -13.99
C LEU A 169 1.34 -6.12 -14.41
N THR A 170 0.19 -6.40 -13.80
CA THR A 170 -0.70 -7.49 -14.20
C THR A 170 -1.57 -7.07 -15.40
N THR A 171 -2.25 -8.04 -16.03
CA THR A 171 -3.25 -7.74 -17.06
C THR A 171 -4.37 -6.85 -16.52
N LYS A 172 -4.77 -7.08 -15.25
CA LYS A 172 -5.75 -6.23 -14.56
C LYS A 172 -5.21 -4.81 -14.41
N ASP A 173 -3.97 -4.62 -13.96
CA ASP A 173 -3.41 -3.27 -13.78
C ASP A 173 -3.38 -2.49 -15.10
N VAL A 174 -3.03 -3.14 -16.22
CA VAL A 174 -3.05 -2.51 -17.54
C VAL A 174 -4.46 -2.08 -17.94
N ALA A 175 -5.48 -2.89 -17.65
CA ALA A 175 -6.88 -2.53 -17.89
C ALA A 175 -7.35 -1.40 -16.95
N ASP A 176 -7.00 -1.48 -15.66
CA ASP A 176 -7.30 -0.47 -14.66
C ASP A 176 -6.73 0.90 -15.07
N MET A 177 -5.53 0.93 -15.66
CA MET A 177 -4.90 2.18 -16.09
C MET A 177 -5.76 2.99 -17.08
N GLU A 178 -6.60 2.33 -17.90
CA GLU A 178 -7.47 3.04 -18.84
C GLU A 178 -8.46 3.96 -18.11
N PHE A 179 -8.88 3.61 -16.89
CA PHE A 179 -9.68 4.49 -16.03
C PHE A 179 -8.97 5.80 -15.74
N GLY A 180 -7.71 5.72 -15.29
CA GLY A 180 -6.93 6.90 -14.91
C GLY A 180 -6.54 7.76 -16.09
N LEU A 181 -6.29 7.13 -17.24
CA LEU A 181 -6.05 7.83 -18.50
C LEU A 181 -7.27 8.65 -18.91
N LYS A 182 -8.47 8.05 -18.84
CA LYS A 182 -9.74 8.73 -19.15
C LYS A 182 -10.07 9.87 -18.18
N ASN A 183 -9.76 9.68 -16.89
CA ASN A 183 -10.06 10.66 -15.84
C ASN A 183 -8.91 11.66 -15.59
N GLU A 184 -7.85 11.61 -16.40
CA GLU A 184 -6.66 12.46 -16.30
C GLU A 184 -6.10 12.54 -14.87
N VAL A 185 -5.89 11.37 -14.24
CA VAL A 185 -5.31 11.32 -12.89
C VAL A 185 -3.91 11.91 -12.89
N ASP A 186 -3.55 12.58 -11.80
CA ASP A 186 -2.26 13.25 -11.67
C ASP A 186 -1.11 12.25 -11.52
N TYR A 187 -1.38 11.12 -10.86
CA TYR A 187 -0.37 10.10 -10.55
C TYR A 187 -0.90 8.67 -10.73
N PHE A 188 -0.04 7.80 -11.23
CA PHE A 188 -0.15 6.35 -11.08
C PHE A 188 0.85 5.87 -10.03
N ALA A 189 0.38 5.18 -8.99
CA ALA A 189 1.25 4.50 -8.04
C ALA A 189 1.43 3.04 -8.45
N LEU A 190 2.70 2.62 -8.61
CA LEU A 190 3.07 1.26 -8.99
C LEU A 190 3.44 0.46 -7.74
N SER A 191 2.64 -0.56 -7.44
CA SER A 191 2.85 -1.51 -6.34
C SER A 191 3.94 -2.53 -6.66
N PHE A 192 4.56 -3.07 -5.62
CA PHE A 192 5.55 -4.15 -5.65
C PHE A 192 6.70 -3.92 -6.64
N VAL A 193 7.16 -2.66 -6.74
CA VAL A 193 8.35 -2.31 -7.52
C VAL A 193 9.52 -3.14 -6.99
N ARG A 194 10.29 -3.74 -7.90
CA ARG A 194 11.49 -4.52 -7.58
C ARG A 194 12.70 -3.98 -8.32
N HIS A 195 12.52 -3.58 -9.58
CA HIS A 195 13.61 -3.18 -10.45
C HIS A 195 13.36 -1.81 -11.11
N PRO A 196 14.44 -1.08 -11.47
CA PRO A 196 14.34 0.18 -12.22
C PRO A 196 13.57 0.05 -13.55
N SER A 197 13.63 -1.13 -14.17
CA SER A 197 12.89 -1.47 -15.40
C SER A 197 11.38 -1.41 -15.22
N ASP A 198 10.86 -1.64 -14.02
CA ASP A 198 9.42 -1.60 -13.73
C ASP A 198 8.87 -0.19 -13.96
N ILE A 199 9.64 0.83 -13.54
CA ILE A 199 9.30 2.24 -13.72
C ILE A 199 9.38 2.63 -15.19
N LEU A 200 10.42 2.17 -15.89
CA LEU A 200 10.57 2.43 -17.33
C LEU A 200 9.44 1.80 -18.14
N TYR A 201 8.99 0.61 -17.76
CA TYR A 201 7.90 -0.08 -18.42
C TYR A 201 6.60 0.72 -18.31
N LEU A 202 6.20 1.12 -17.09
CA LEU A 202 5.03 1.98 -16.89
C LEU A 202 5.18 3.32 -17.62
N ARG A 203 6.35 3.95 -17.55
CA ARG A 203 6.64 5.22 -18.24
C ARG A 203 6.47 5.11 -19.75
N ASN A 204 6.87 3.99 -20.35
CA ASN A 204 6.69 3.74 -21.79
C ASN A 204 5.21 3.62 -22.15
N ILE A 205 4.40 2.93 -21.33
CA ILE A 205 2.95 2.85 -21.54
C ILE A 205 2.31 4.25 -21.50
N LEU A 206 2.63 5.04 -20.47
CA LEU A 206 2.09 6.41 -20.34
C LEU A 206 2.50 7.31 -21.51
N LYS A 207 3.76 7.23 -21.98
CA LYS A 207 4.23 7.96 -23.17
C LYS A 207 3.47 7.57 -24.44
N LYS A 208 3.26 6.28 -24.69
CA LYS A 208 2.48 5.80 -25.84
C LYS A 208 1.04 6.31 -25.81
N LYS A 209 0.46 6.39 -24.62
CA LYS A 209 -0.89 6.94 -24.38
C LYS A 209 -0.92 8.48 -24.28
N LYS A 210 0.21 9.17 -24.48
CA LYS A 210 0.37 10.62 -24.36
C LYS A 210 -0.11 11.20 -23.02
N SER A 211 -0.08 10.39 -21.96
CA SER A 211 -0.49 10.82 -20.63
C SER A 211 0.57 11.71 -19.99
N LYS A 212 0.12 12.74 -19.27
CA LYS A 212 0.96 13.63 -18.46
C LYS A 212 1.11 13.16 -17.01
N ALA A 213 0.40 12.10 -16.64
CA ALA A 213 0.42 11.55 -15.29
C ALA A 213 1.84 11.16 -14.87
N LYS A 214 2.14 11.37 -13.59
CA LYS A 214 3.43 11.08 -12.97
C LYS A 214 3.42 9.68 -12.35
N ILE A 215 4.60 9.11 -12.12
CA ILE A 215 4.75 7.77 -11.53
C ILE A 215 5.25 7.87 -10.10
N ILE A 216 4.50 7.26 -9.19
CA ILE A 216 4.90 7.01 -7.80
C ILE A 216 5.37 5.56 -7.70
N ALA A 217 6.63 5.32 -7.33
CA ALA A 217 7.10 3.98 -7.05
C ALA A 217 6.87 3.62 -5.58
N LYS A 218 6.10 2.56 -5.32
CA LYS A 218 5.86 2.07 -3.95
C LYS A 218 7.00 1.13 -3.55
N ILE A 219 7.70 1.50 -2.50
CA ILE A 219 8.84 0.76 -1.95
C ILE A 219 8.30 -0.20 -0.91
N GLU A 220 8.00 -1.41 -1.38
CA GLU A 220 7.34 -2.48 -0.61
C GLU A 220 8.21 -3.74 -0.53
N THR A 221 9.27 -3.84 -1.34
CA THR A 221 10.05 -5.08 -1.51
C THR A 221 11.50 -4.88 -1.10
N ALA A 222 12.14 -5.97 -0.64
CA ALA A 222 13.57 -5.96 -0.33
C ALA A 222 14.44 -5.64 -1.57
N GLN A 223 14.00 -6.02 -2.77
CA GLN A 223 14.66 -5.75 -4.04
C GLN A 223 14.64 -4.24 -4.37
N ALA A 224 13.52 -3.56 -4.10
CA ALA A 224 13.45 -2.11 -4.28
C ALA A 224 14.48 -1.38 -3.42
N ILE A 225 14.68 -1.81 -2.17
CA ILE A 225 15.71 -1.25 -1.28
C ILE A 225 17.11 -1.39 -1.89
N LYS A 226 17.45 -2.56 -2.46
CA LYS A 226 18.75 -2.79 -3.12
C LYS A 226 18.96 -1.91 -4.36
N HIS A 227 17.88 -1.48 -5.01
CA HIS A 227 17.92 -0.66 -6.22
C HIS A 227 17.46 0.78 -6.01
N ILE A 228 17.37 1.23 -4.75
CA ILE A 228 16.62 2.43 -4.37
C ILE A 228 17.09 3.68 -5.12
N ASP A 229 18.40 3.89 -5.29
CA ASP A 229 18.93 5.10 -5.95
C ASP A 229 18.52 5.18 -7.42
N LYS A 230 18.50 4.04 -8.12
CA LYS A 230 18.08 3.97 -9.53
C LYS A 230 16.56 4.15 -9.64
N ILE A 231 15.79 3.57 -8.72
CA ILE A 231 14.33 3.74 -8.68
C ILE A 231 13.96 5.20 -8.43
N ILE A 232 14.55 5.85 -7.41
CA ILE A 232 14.34 7.27 -7.11
C ILE A 232 14.61 8.14 -8.34
N ARG A 233 15.73 7.90 -9.05
CA ARG A 233 16.09 8.68 -10.24
C ARG A 233 15.05 8.57 -11.35
N LEU A 234 14.50 7.37 -11.57
CA LEU A 234 13.58 7.08 -12.68
C LEU A 234 12.11 7.37 -12.35
N SER A 235 11.74 7.47 -11.08
CA SER A 235 10.39 7.79 -10.64
C SER A 235 10.18 9.30 -10.55
N ASP A 236 8.91 9.74 -10.59
CA ASP A 236 8.56 11.15 -10.35
C ASP A 236 8.35 11.40 -8.84
N ALA A 237 7.86 10.39 -8.12
CA ALA A 237 7.74 10.37 -6.67
C ALA A 237 7.94 8.96 -6.10
N ILE A 238 8.05 8.88 -4.78
CA ILE A 238 8.29 7.63 -4.03
C ILE A 238 7.25 7.51 -2.91
N MET A 239 6.79 6.30 -2.66
CA MET A 239 5.95 6.00 -1.49
C MET A 239 6.64 4.93 -0.64
N VAL A 240 6.94 5.27 0.61
CA VAL A 240 7.42 4.31 1.60
C VAL A 240 6.20 3.58 2.17
N ALA A 241 5.91 2.39 1.65
CA ALA A 241 4.74 1.59 2.02
C ALA A 241 5.15 0.57 3.10
N ARG A 242 5.08 1.02 4.35
CA ARG A 242 5.71 0.40 5.53
C ARG A 242 5.09 -0.95 5.89
N GLY A 243 3.78 -1.11 5.70
CA GLY A 243 3.04 -2.34 5.97
C GLY A 243 3.56 -3.51 5.15
N ASP A 244 3.50 -3.42 3.81
CA ASP A 244 4.03 -4.48 2.94
C ASP A 244 5.56 -4.59 3.11
N LEU A 245 6.30 -3.49 3.26
CA LEU A 245 7.76 -3.54 3.47
C LEU A 245 8.13 -4.33 4.74
N ALA A 246 7.40 -4.17 5.84
CA ALA A 246 7.64 -4.90 7.10
C ALA A 246 7.42 -6.42 6.99
N THR A 247 6.77 -6.88 5.91
CA THR A 247 6.62 -8.32 5.61
C THR A 247 7.74 -8.88 4.74
N GLU A 248 8.48 -7.99 4.06
CA GLU A 248 9.54 -8.33 3.10
C GLU A 248 10.95 -8.13 3.68
N VAL A 249 11.09 -7.30 4.72
CA VAL A 249 12.35 -7.09 5.46
C VAL A 249 12.09 -7.23 6.97
N PRO A 250 13.13 -7.45 7.81
CA PRO A 250 12.96 -7.43 9.26
C PRO A 250 12.31 -6.12 9.72
N PHE A 251 11.23 -6.20 10.50
CA PHE A 251 10.38 -5.06 10.84
C PHE A 251 11.16 -3.96 11.57
N GLU A 252 12.17 -4.32 12.36
CA GLU A 252 13.05 -3.41 13.09
C GLU A 252 13.92 -2.55 12.15
N LYS A 253 14.11 -2.98 10.90
CA LYS A 253 14.84 -2.19 9.88
C LYS A 253 13.97 -1.18 9.14
N VAL A 254 12.65 -1.32 9.20
CA VAL A 254 11.70 -0.47 8.45
C VAL A 254 11.86 1.02 8.80
N PRO A 255 11.97 1.43 10.09
CA PRO A 255 12.21 2.84 10.42
C PRO A 255 13.52 3.39 9.83
N ILE A 256 14.57 2.57 9.78
CA ILE A 256 15.87 2.95 9.22
C ILE A 256 15.76 3.11 7.69
N TYR A 257 15.06 2.19 7.01
CA TYR A 257 14.82 2.31 5.59
C TYR A 257 13.96 3.52 5.22
N GLN A 258 12.92 3.83 6.01
CA GLN A 258 12.12 5.05 5.83
C GLN A 258 13.02 6.29 5.83
N LYS A 259 13.82 6.49 6.89
CA LYS A 259 14.75 7.62 7.02
C LYS A 259 15.73 7.69 5.85
N MET A 260 16.32 6.56 5.46
CA MET A 260 17.23 6.47 4.33
C MET A 260 16.55 6.86 3.01
N ILE A 261 15.34 6.36 2.74
CA ILE A 261 14.60 6.64 1.50
C ILE A 261 14.24 8.12 1.45
N ILE A 262 13.65 8.68 2.51
CA ILE A 262 13.27 10.10 2.58
C ILE A 262 14.50 11.00 2.33
N LYS A 263 15.61 10.75 3.04
CA LYS A 263 16.85 11.52 2.84
C LYS A 263 17.36 11.47 1.40
N LYS A 264 17.30 10.30 0.75
CA LYS A 264 17.71 10.12 -0.65
C LYS A 264 16.75 10.84 -1.61
N CYS A 265 15.44 10.78 -1.37
CA CYS A 265 14.43 11.51 -2.13
C CYS A 265 14.67 13.03 -2.05
N ASN A 266 14.87 13.55 -0.84
CA ASN A 266 15.11 14.97 -0.60
C ASN A 266 16.38 15.45 -1.31
N LYS A 267 17.49 14.69 -1.23
CA LYS A 267 18.73 14.97 -1.97
C LYS A 267 18.51 14.98 -3.48
N ALA A 268 17.66 14.10 -3.99
CA ALA A 268 17.31 13.99 -5.41
C ALA A 268 16.18 14.95 -5.85
N LYS A 269 15.64 15.77 -4.94
CA LYS A 269 14.47 16.63 -5.16
C LYS A 269 13.26 15.84 -5.70
N LYS A 270 13.03 14.66 -5.14
CA LYS A 270 11.90 13.76 -5.48
C LYS A 270 10.89 13.78 -4.35
N PHE A 271 9.62 13.93 -4.71
CA PHE A 271 8.52 13.91 -3.75
C PHE A 271 8.44 12.53 -3.07
N VAL A 272 8.28 12.49 -1.75
CA VAL A 272 8.18 11.26 -0.97
C VAL A 272 6.96 11.25 -0.05
N ILE A 273 6.24 10.14 -0.08
CA ILE A 273 5.04 9.86 0.73
C ILE A 273 5.39 8.80 1.76
N THR A 274 5.14 9.07 3.04
CA THR A 274 5.19 8.05 4.09
C THR A 274 3.79 7.48 4.30
N ALA A 275 3.65 6.16 4.19
CA ALA A 275 2.35 5.50 4.10
C ALA A 275 2.21 4.32 5.06
N THR A 276 0.95 3.99 5.38
CA THR A 276 0.46 2.84 6.17
C THR A 276 0.85 2.87 7.64
N GLY A 277 -0.09 2.57 8.55
CA GLY A 277 0.16 2.52 10.00
C GLY A 277 0.42 3.89 10.63
N MET A 278 -0.10 4.97 10.03
CA MET A 278 0.11 6.32 10.55
C MET A 278 -0.84 6.64 11.71
N MET A 279 -2.09 6.18 11.62
CA MET A 279 -3.16 6.42 12.61
C MET A 279 -4.08 5.19 12.73
N GLU A 280 -3.53 3.98 12.68
CA GLU A 280 -4.31 2.74 12.57
C GLU A 280 -5.31 2.55 13.72
N SER A 281 -5.01 2.99 14.94
CA SER A 281 -5.94 2.96 16.07
C SER A 281 -7.18 3.82 15.81
N MET A 282 -7.07 4.86 14.97
CA MET A 282 -8.17 5.77 14.68
C MET A 282 -9.21 5.20 13.71
N ILE A 283 -9.02 3.97 13.23
CA ILE A 283 -10.09 3.20 12.58
C ILE A 283 -11.26 3.02 13.56
N ASP A 284 -10.95 2.70 14.82
CA ASP A 284 -11.93 2.31 15.83
C ASP A 284 -11.96 3.27 17.04
N ALA A 285 -11.04 4.23 17.12
CA ALA A 285 -10.97 5.20 18.22
C ALA A 285 -10.92 6.66 17.73
N PRO A 286 -11.54 7.61 18.43
CA PRO A 286 -11.53 9.03 18.03
C PRO A 286 -10.20 9.74 18.34
N ILE A 287 -9.26 9.09 19.04
CA ILE A 287 -7.98 9.65 19.48
C ILE A 287 -6.86 8.65 19.17
N PRO A 288 -5.72 9.08 18.61
CA PRO A 288 -4.61 8.19 18.32
C PRO A 288 -3.84 7.79 19.58
N SER A 289 -3.05 6.73 19.48
CA SER A 289 -2.05 6.41 20.49
C SER A 289 -0.90 7.43 20.49
N ARG A 290 -0.17 7.52 21.62
CA ARG A 290 1.04 8.35 21.71
C ARG A 290 2.12 7.92 20.72
N ALA A 291 2.18 6.62 20.39
CA ALA A 291 3.13 6.07 19.44
C ALA A 291 2.84 6.56 18.02
N GLU A 292 1.59 6.60 17.59
CA GLU A 292 1.18 7.09 16.26
C GLU A 292 1.41 8.60 16.11
N VAL A 293 1.12 9.37 17.16
CA VAL A 293 1.46 10.81 17.18
C VAL A 293 2.96 11.01 16.98
N SER A 294 3.79 10.23 17.69
CA SER A 294 5.24 10.28 17.54
C SER A 294 5.70 9.84 16.15
N ASP A 295 5.09 8.81 15.58
CA ASP A 295 5.43 8.30 14.25
C ASP A 295 5.15 9.33 13.15
N VAL A 296 3.98 9.98 13.18
CA VAL A 296 3.62 11.05 12.24
C VAL A 296 4.57 12.24 12.37
N ALA A 297 4.85 12.69 13.59
CA ALA A 297 5.79 13.78 13.83
C ALA A 297 7.20 13.42 13.32
N ASN A 298 7.68 12.21 13.58
CA ASN A 298 9.00 11.75 13.12
C ASN A 298 9.08 11.66 11.60
N ALA A 299 8.04 11.19 10.91
CA ALA A 299 8.03 11.18 9.44
C ALA A 299 8.16 12.59 8.85
N ILE A 300 7.56 13.59 9.50
CA ILE A 300 7.69 15.01 9.13
C ILE A 300 9.09 15.54 9.43
N ILE A 301 9.65 15.23 10.60
CA ILE A 301 11.03 15.60 10.98
C ILE A 301 12.06 14.97 10.04
N ASP A 302 11.82 13.74 9.59
CA ASP A 302 12.65 13.06 8.58
C ASP A 302 12.61 13.77 7.22
N GLY A 303 11.61 14.62 7.00
CA GLY A 303 11.45 15.44 5.81
C GLY A 303 10.58 14.78 4.75
N THR A 304 9.54 14.04 5.13
CA THR A 304 8.54 13.53 4.17
C THR A 304 7.75 14.70 3.55
N ASP A 305 7.45 14.64 2.25
CA ASP A 305 6.61 15.66 1.62
C ASP A 305 5.12 15.44 1.92
N ALA A 306 4.72 14.19 2.11
CA ALA A 306 3.36 13.83 2.48
C ALA A 306 3.24 12.67 3.46
N ILE A 307 2.14 12.68 4.21
CA ILE A 307 1.64 11.56 5.00
C ILE A 307 0.43 10.96 4.31
N MET A 308 0.29 9.63 4.31
CA MET A 308 -0.86 8.95 3.71
C MET A 308 -1.71 8.20 4.73
N LEU A 309 -3.00 8.52 4.75
CA LEU A 309 -4.04 7.79 5.47
C LEU A 309 -4.65 6.71 4.57
N SER A 310 -4.82 5.51 5.12
CA SER A 310 -5.23 4.30 4.40
C SER A 310 -6.59 3.80 4.86
N LYS A 311 -6.63 2.77 5.73
CA LYS A 311 -7.89 2.20 6.23
C LYS A 311 -8.64 3.20 7.12
N GLU A 312 -7.88 4.02 7.83
CA GLU A 312 -8.34 5.08 8.73
C GLU A 312 -9.41 5.97 8.07
N THR A 313 -9.26 6.25 6.78
CA THR A 313 -10.19 7.09 6.01
C THR A 313 -11.03 6.33 5.00
N THR A 314 -10.72 5.06 4.73
CA THR A 314 -11.50 4.24 3.79
C THR A 314 -12.68 3.58 4.48
N LEU A 315 -12.45 3.02 5.67
CA LEU A 315 -13.38 2.19 6.43
C LEU A 315 -13.52 2.62 7.89
N GLY A 316 -12.67 3.53 8.38
CA GLY A 316 -12.67 3.95 9.78
C GLY A 316 -13.94 4.70 10.18
N HIS A 317 -14.26 4.64 11.47
CA HIS A 317 -15.40 5.34 12.07
C HIS A 317 -15.14 6.84 12.27
N TYR A 318 -13.87 7.27 12.26
CA TYR A 318 -13.45 8.65 12.54
C TYR A 318 -12.57 9.24 11.42
N PRO A 319 -12.99 9.20 10.14
CA PRO A 319 -12.14 9.57 9.02
C PRO A 319 -11.78 11.07 8.98
N ILE A 320 -12.69 11.94 9.43
CA ILE A 320 -12.48 13.39 9.43
C ILE A 320 -11.55 13.77 10.60
N GLU A 321 -11.82 13.24 11.78
CA GLU A 321 -11.05 13.44 13.00
C GLU A 321 -9.61 12.95 12.83
N THR A 322 -9.43 11.81 12.13
CA THR A 322 -8.10 11.31 11.77
C THR A 322 -7.33 12.34 10.94
N LEU A 323 -7.95 12.87 9.89
CA LEU A 323 -7.32 13.87 9.02
C LEU A 323 -7.00 15.16 9.79
N GLU A 324 -7.94 15.65 10.59
CA GLU A 324 -7.73 16.82 11.44
C GLU A 324 -6.58 16.63 12.43
N THR A 325 -6.47 15.44 13.01
CA THR A 325 -5.40 15.09 13.94
C THR A 325 -4.04 15.09 13.24
N VAL A 326 -3.91 14.47 12.07
CA VAL A 326 -2.67 14.54 11.27
C VAL A 326 -2.35 15.99 10.89
N THR A 327 -3.34 16.78 10.49
CA THR A 327 -3.18 18.21 10.19
C THR A 327 -2.64 18.99 11.40
N LYS A 328 -3.19 18.76 12.60
CA LYS A 328 -2.73 19.40 13.84
C LYS A 328 -1.28 19.02 14.18
N ILE A 329 -0.94 17.73 14.09
CA ILE A 329 0.44 17.24 14.34
C ILE A 329 1.40 17.85 13.34
N ALA A 330 1.03 17.93 12.05
CA ALA A 330 1.87 18.53 11.03
C ALA A 330 2.13 20.01 11.30
N LEU A 331 1.08 20.79 11.61
CA LEU A 331 1.22 22.21 11.94
C LEU A 331 2.11 22.44 13.16
N GLU A 332 2.01 21.60 14.19
CA GLU A 332 2.84 21.74 15.38
C GLU A 332 4.29 21.34 15.12
N THR A 333 4.52 20.21 14.46
CA THR A 333 5.86 19.71 14.12
C THR A 333 6.58 20.68 13.18
N GLU A 334 5.89 21.30 12.24
CA GLU A 334 6.45 22.31 11.33
C GLU A 334 6.92 23.59 12.05
N LYS A 335 6.39 23.91 13.24
CA LYS A 335 6.91 25.02 14.05
C LYS A 335 8.27 24.67 14.66
N TYR A 336 8.47 23.41 15.04
CA TYR A 336 9.74 22.92 15.58
C TYR A 336 10.86 23.00 14.52
N LEU A 337 10.57 22.63 13.26
CA LEU A 337 11.54 22.65 12.16
C LEU A 337 11.94 24.05 11.65
N LYS A 338 11.24 25.11 12.06
CA LYS A 338 11.53 26.49 11.67
C LYS A 338 12.56 27.17 12.57
N LYS A 339 12.90 26.55 13.69
CA LYS A 339 13.93 27.02 14.63
C LYS A 339 15.27 26.43 14.23
#